data_AF-A0A511D1J5-F1
#
_entry.id   AF-A0A511D1J5-F1
#
_cell.length_a   1.000
_cell.length_b   1.000
_cell.length_c   1.000
_cell.angle_alpha   90.00
_cell.angle_beta   90.00
_cell.angle_gamma   90.00
#
_symmetry.space_group_name_H-M   'P 1'
#
loop_
_entity.id
_entity.type
_entity.pdbx_description
1 polymer ?
#
loop_
_entity_poly.entity_id
_entity_poly.type
_entity_poly.pdbx_seq_one_letter_code
_entity_poly.pdbx_strand_id
1 'polypeptide(L)' 'MSEGTLRTLKVRAARSGQSLQAYVRHLLDEEAATLTLEEAAEQARAIAERSSVTADDVVEAIGETRRARE' A
#
# COMPACT_ATOMS: atom_id res chain seq x y z
N MET A 1 -10.75 16.06 18.31
CA MET A 1 -10.85 14.59 18.49
C MET A 1 -12.00 14.29 19.43
N SER A 2 -12.76 13.22 19.17
CA SER A 2 -13.76 12.74 20.14
C SER A 2 -13.06 12.06 21.32
N GLU A 3 -13.69 12.06 22.50
CA GLU A 3 -13.17 11.32 23.65
C GLU A 3 -13.05 9.81 23.39
N GLY A 4 -13.96 9.25 22.59
CA GLY A 4 -13.91 7.85 22.15
C GLY A 4 -12.65 7.57 21.32
N THR A 5 -12.35 8.42 20.34
CA THR A 5 -11.14 8.33 19.52
C THR A 5 -9.88 8.41 20.40
N LEU A 6 -9.84 9.36 21.33
CA LEU A 6 -8.69 9.52 22.24
C LEU A 6 -8.47 8.27 23.09
N ARG A 7 -9.56 7.66 23.60
CA ARG A 7 -9.50 6.43 24.39
C ARG A 7 -8.95 5.27 23.59
N THR A 8 -9.43 5.08 22.36
CA THR A 8 -8.92 4.03 21.47
C THR A 8 -7.44 4.21 21.16
N LEU A 9 -7.00 5.44 20.85
CA LEU A 9 -5.58 5.71 20.58
C LEU A 9 -4.70 5.46 21.81
N LYS A 10 -5.15 5.84 23.01
CA LYS A 10 -4.43 5.54 24.27
C LYS A 10 -4.28 4.04 24.51
N VAL A 11 -5.34 3.26 24.28
CA VAL A 11 -5.29 1.79 24.42
C VAL A 11 -4.30 1.18 23.43
N ARG A 12 -4.30 1.63 22.17
CA ARG A 12 -3.37 1.14 21.15
C ARG A 12 -1.92 1.52 21.46
N ALA A 13 -1.68 2.77 21.85
CA ALA A 13 -0.36 3.24 22.26
C ALA A 13 0.20 2.39 23.42
N ALA A 14 -0.62 2.13 24.45
CA ALA A 14 -0.23 1.28 25.57
C ALA A 14 0.10 -0.17 25.14
N ARG A 15 -0.69 -0.75 24.22
CA ARG A 15 -0.43 -2.09 23.65
C ARG A 15 0.88 -2.15 22.87
N SER A 16 1.24 -1.07 22.18
CA SER A 16 2.51 -0.96 21.45
C SER A 16 3.70 -0.56 22.33
N GLY A 17 3.51 -0.39 23.65
CA GLY A 17 4.57 0.06 24.56
C GLY A 17 5.05 1.49 24.31
N GLN A 18 4.23 2.31 23.65
CA GLN A 18 4.56 3.67 23.24
C GLN A 18 3.76 4.69 24.05
N SER A 19 4.32 5.90 24.22
CA SER A 19 3.51 7.04 24.63
C SER A 19 2.48 7.38 23.56
N LEU A 20 1.38 8.03 23.94
CA LEU A 20 0.37 8.47 22.98
C LEU A 20 0.98 9.37 21.89
N GLN A 21 1.90 10.26 22.24
CA GLN A 21 2.55 11.14 21.25
C GLN A 21 3.40 10.35 20.27
N ALA A 22 4.16 9.36 20.75
CA ALA A 22 4.99 8.52 19.88
C ALA A 22 4.13 7.67 18.93
N TYR A 23 3.05 7.09 19.44
CA TYR A 23 2.12 6.30 18.64
C TYR A 23 1.43 7.12 17.55
N VAL A 24 0.97 8.33 17.87
CA VAL A 24 0.34 9.23 16.89
C VAL A 24 1.35 9.68 15.83
N ARG A 25 2.59 10.01 16.23
CA ARG A 25 3.65 10.35 15.27
C ARG A 25 3.90 9.21 14.29
N HIS A 26 4.10 8.00 14.80
CA HIS A 26 4.30 6.83 13.96
C HIS A 26 3.14 6.61 12.99
N LEU A 27 1.90 6.78 13.44
CA LEU A 27 0.73 6.66 12.57
C LEU A 27 0.69 7.72 11.46
N LEU A 28 1.13 8.96 11.75
CA LEU A 28 1.25 10.01 10.75
C LEU A 28 2.40 9.76 9.78
N ASP A 29 3.51 9.19 10.25
CA ASP A 29 4.64 8.82 9.41
C ASP A 29 4.25 7.70 8.43
N GLU A 30 3.50 6.68 8.89
CA GLU A 30 2.98 5.61 8.04
C GLU A 30 1.98 6.14 7.00
N GLU A 31 1.06 7.01 7.41
CA GLU A 31 0.11 7.64 6.49
C GLU A 31 0.85 8.46 5.44
N ALA A 32 1.84 9.26 5.84
CA ALA A 32 2.65 10.07 4.94
C ALA A 32 3.57 9.24 4.03
N ALA A 33 3.95 8.02 4.43
CA ALA A 33 4.69 7.08 3.60
C ALA A 33 3.81 6.39 2.55
N THR A 34 2.49 6.46 2.71
CA THR A 34 1.55 5.87 1.76
C THR A 34 1.38 6.82 0.57
N LEU A 35 1.68 6.36 -0.64
CA LEU A 35 1.49 7.16 -1.85
C LEU A 35 0.02 7.57 -1.98
N THR A 36 -0.21 8.81 -2.36
CA THR A 36 -1.52 9.22 -2.88
C THR A 36 -1.85 8.45 -4.16
N LEU A 37 -3.13 8.41 -4.55
CA LEU A 37 -3.54 7.72 -5.79
C LEU A 37 -2.84 8.30 -7.03
N GLU A 38 -2.61 9.61 -7.04
CA GLU A 38 -1.91 10.28 -8.13
C GLU A 38 -0.43 9.87 -8.18
N GLU A 39 0.26 9.89 -7.04
CA GLU A 39 1.66 9.45 -6.95
C GLU A 39 1.82 7.96 -7.26
N ALA A 40 0.88 7.12 -6.81
CA ALA A 40 0.85 5.70 -7.14
C ALA A 40 0.66 5.46 -8.64
N ALA A 41 -0.22 6.23 -9.30
CA ALA A 41 -0.43 6.15 -10.74
C ALA A 41 0.81 6.58 -11.52
N GLU A 42 1.47 7.67 -11.10
CA GLU A 42 2.71 8.14 -11.73
C GLU A 42 3.85 7.13 -11.56
N GLN A 43 3.99 6.56 -10.36
CA GLN A 43 4.99 5.52 -10.09
C GLN A 43 4.70 4.24 -10.89
N ALA A 44 3.43 3.85 -11.06
CA ALA A 44 3.04 2.73 -11.90
C ALA A 44 3.40 2.97 -13.38
N ARG A 45 3.18 4.18 -13.91
CA ARG A 45 3.60 4.56 -15.27
C ARG A 45 5.11 4.48 -15.43
N ALA A 46 5.87 5.05 -14.50
CA ALA A 46 7.33 5.00 -14.53
C ALA A 46 7.89 3.55 -14.47
N ILE A 47 7.20 2.64 -13.77
CA ILE A 47 7.55 1.21 -13.78
C ILE A 47 7.22 0.58 -15.13
N ALA A 48 6.03 0.85 -15.68
CA ALA A 48 5.60 0.32 -16.97
C ALA A 48 6.50 0.78 -18.13
N GLU A 49 6.92 2.06 -18.14
CA GLU A 49 7.82 2.60 -19.15
C GLU A 49 9.20 1.93 -19.17
N ARG A 50 9.67 1.44 -18.02
CA ARG A 50 10.93 0.68 -17.91
C ARG A 50 10.75 -0.81 -18.15
N SER A 51 9.52 -1.29 -18.26
CA SER A 51 9.21 -2.70 -18.47
C SER A 51 9.30 -3.02 -19.96
N SER A 52 10.00 -4.11 -20.29
CA SER A 52 9.92 -4.71 -21.63
C SER A 52 8.68 -5.59 -21.81
N VAL A 53 7.94 -5.86 -20.72
CA VAL A 53 6.70 -6.65 -20.73
C VAL A 53 5.53 -5.77 -21.17
N THR A 54 4.88 -6.21 -22.24
CA THR A 54 3.71 -5.61 -22.87
C THR A 54 2.43 -6.34 -22.47
N ALA A 55 1.28 -5.77 -22.84
CA ALA A 55 -0.01 -6.45 -22.65
C ALA A 55 -0.10 -7.75 -23.45
N ASP A 56 0.53 -7.80 -24.63
CA ASP A 56 0.52 -8.98 -25.49
C ASP A 56 1.28 -10.14 -24.84
N ASP A 57 2.42 -9.87 -24.20
CA ASP A 57 3.18 -10.88 -23.45
C ASP A 57 2.33 -11.53 -22.33
N VAL A 58 1.49 -10.73 -21.67
CA VAL A 58 0.57 -11.22 -20.63
C VAL A 58 -0.53 -12.10 -21.23
N VAL A 59 -1.14 -11.66 -22.34
CA VAL A 59 -2.20 -12.42 -23.02
C VAL A 59 -1.64 -13.74 -23.57
N GLU A 60 -0.43 -13.70 -24.13
CA GLU A 60 0.28 -14.88 -24.62
C GLU A 60 0.51 -15.89 -23.50
N ALA A 61 1.09 -15.47 -22.37
CA ALA A 61 1.35 -16.35 -21.23
C ALA A 61 0.07 -16.99 -20.65
N ILE A 62 -1.04 -16.24 -20.61
CA ILE A 62 -2.35 -16.78 -20.21
C ILE A 62 -2.83 -17.83 -21.22
N GLY A 63 -2.66 -17.57 -22.52
CA GLY A 63 -3.01 -18.49 -23.58
C GLY A 63 -2.21 -19.80 -23.51
N GLU A 64 -0.90 -19.71 -23.27
CA GLU A 64 -0.02 -20.87 -23.07
C GLU A 64 -0.46 -21.73 -21.89
N THR A 65 -0.78 -21.08 -20.77
CA THR A 65 -1.24 -21.78 -19.56
C THR A 65 -2.55 -22.54 -19.79
N ARG A 66 -3.46 -21.99 -20.61
CA ARG A 66 -4.72 -22.68 -20.96
C ARG A 66 -4.47 -23.89 -21.87
N ARG A 67 -3.64 -23.72 -22.91
CA ARG A 67 -3.27 -24.81 -23.83
C ARG A 67 -2.56 -25.95 -23.11
N ALA A 68 -1.75 -25.66 -22.09
CA ALA A 68 -1.08 -26.68 -21.29
C ALA A 68 -2.01 -27.52 -20.39
N ARG A 69 -3.30 -27.14 -20.27
CA ARG A 69 -4.32 -27.87 -19.49
C ARG A 69 -5.24 -28.72 -20.36
N GLU A 70 -5.14 -28.63 -21.68
CA GLU A 70 -5.85 -29.44 -22.67
C GLU A 70 -5.02 -30.68 -23.03
#